data_AF-A0A374T2B2-F1
#
_entry.id   AF-A0A374T2B2-F1
#
_cell.length_a   1.000
_cell.length_b   1.000
_cell.length_c   1.000
_cell.angle_alpha   90.00
_cell.angle_beta   90.00
_cell.angle_gamma   90.00
#
_symmetry.space_group_name_H-M   'P 1'
#
loop_
_entity.id
_entity.type
_entity.pdbx_description
1 polymer ?
#
loop_
_entity_poly.entity_id
_entity_poly.type
_entity_poly.pdbx_seq_one_letter_code
_entity_poly.pdbx_strand_id
1 'polypeptide(L)'
;MVMRSVNANLLEINQAKSRINQAKKDGKEPDKKDTDLVKTEKQNAFAISQYTDVMTIEKFAKHITSHGSVYSRADISAILYMAVDCMREMLLEGKKIRLGDLGDFSLLLSSKGAETADKF
;
A
#
# COMPACT_ATOMS: atom_id res chain seq x y z
N MET A 1 -3.66 -3.35 -14.46
CA MET A 1 -4.91 -2.65 -14.10
C MET A 1 -5.80 -3.60 -13.34
N VAL A 2 -6.61 -3.09 -12.41
CA VAL A 2 -7.62 -3.88 -11.69
C VAL A 2 -8.95 -3.15 -11.73
N MET A 3 -10.05 -3.89 -11.91
CA MET A 3 -11.40 -3.33 -11.78
C MET A 3 -11.76 -3.34 -10.29
N ARG A 4 -12.13 -2.18 -9.74
CA ARG A 4 -12.67 -2.08 -8.37
C ARG A 4 -14.01 -1.37 -8.39
N SER A 5 -14.92 -1.83 -7.54
CA SER A 5 -16.19 -1.16 -7.33
C SER A 5 -15.97 0.17 -6.60
N VAL A 6 -16.67 1.21 -7.05
CA VAL A 6 -16.59 2.58 -6.55
C VAL A 6 -17.99 3.08 -6.23
N ASN A 7 -18.52 2.59 -5.11
CA ASN A 7 -19.86 2.90 -4.65
C ASN A 7 -19.81 3.40 -3.20
N ALA A 8 -20.60 4.42 -2.86
CA ALA A 8 -20.69 4.92 -1.48
C ALA A 8 -21.26 3.86 -0.50
N ASN A 9 -22.09 2.95 -1.02
CA ASN A 9 -22.75 1.86 -0.30
C ASN A 9 -22.14 0.48 -0.62
N LEU A 10 -20.83 0.41 -0.85
CA LEU A 10 -20.13 -0.81 -1.27
C LEU A 10 -20.37 -2.00 -0.33
N LEU A 11 -20.47 -1.75 0.98
CA LEU A 11 -20.75 -2.79 1.97
C LEU A 11 -22.13 -3.45 1.74
N GLU A 12 -23.16 -2.63 1.53
CA GLU A 12 -24.54 -3.10 1.32
C GLU A 12 -24.67 -3.87 0.00
N ILE A 13 -23.99 -3.39 -1.06
CA ILE A 13 -23.90 -4.09 -2.35
C ILE A 13 -23.26 -5.47 -2.18
N ASN A 14 -22.16 -5.57 -1.42
CA ASN A 14 -21.47 -6.85 -1.19
C ASN A 14 -22.33 -7.81 -0.35
N GLN A 15 -23.06 -7.30 0.64
CA GLN A 15 -24.01 -8.11 1.41
C GLN A 15 -25.17 -8.61 0.52
N ALA A 16 -25.71 -7.76 -0.36
CA ALA A 16 -26.73 -8.16 -1.34
C ALA A 16 -26.23 -9.25 -2.29
N LYS A 17 -25.00 -9.16 -2.80
CA LYS A 17 -24.37 -10.23 -3.59
C LYS A 17 -24.33 -11.56 -2.82
N SER A 18 -23.97 -11.52 -1.54
CA SER A 18 -23.94 -12.72 -0.68
C SER A 18 -25.34 -13.33 -0.53
N ARG A 19 -26.37 -12.51 -0.26
CA ARG A 19 -27.76 -12.98 -0.15
C ARG A 19 -28.28 -13.57 -1.46
N ILE A 20 -28.01 -12.94 -2.60
CA ILE A 20 -28.36 -13.45 -3.93
C ILE A 20 -27.71 -14.81 -4.18
N ASN A 21 -26.42 -14.95 -3.85
CA ASN A 21 -25.71 -16.21 -4.03
C ASN A 21 -26.26 -17.33 -3.14
N GLN A 22 -26.67 -17.00 -1.90
CA GLN A 22 -27.30 -17.96 -1.00
C GLN A 22 -28.68 -18.39 -1.51
N ALA A 23 -29.53 -17.44 -1.93
CA ALA A 23 -30.84 -17.75 -2.51
C ALA A 23 -30.74 -18.69 -3.71
N LYS A 24 -29.77 -18.44 -4.60
CA LYS A 24 -29.49 -19.33 -5.74
C LYS A 24 -29.05 -20.73 -5.32
N LYS A 25 -28.21 -20.86 -4.30
CA LYS A 25 -27.80 -22.17 -3.76
C LYS A 25 -28.97 -22.94 -3.16
N ASP A 26 -29.88 -22.22 -2.52
CA ASP A 26 -31.07 -22.78 -1.88
C ASP A 26 -32.22 -23.04 -2.88
N GLY A 27 -31.99 -22.82 -4.18
CA GLY A 27 -33.00 -23.00 -5.24
C GLY A 27 -34.14 -21.97 -5.20
N LYS A 28 -33.96 -20.86 -4.48
CA LYS A 28 -34.94 -19.77 -4.34
C LYS A 28 -34.63 -18.62 -5.30
N GLU A 29 -35.68 -17.92 -5.72
CA GLU A 29 -35.48 -16.68 -6.46
C GLU A 29 -34.89 -15.59 -5.55
N PRO A 30 -33.85 -14.85 -6.00
CA PRO A 30 -33.27 -13.75 -5.23
C PRO A 30 -34.24 -12.58 -5.03
N ASP A 31 -34.14 -11.88 -3.90
CA ASP A 31 -34.94 -10.68 -3.64
C ASP A 31 -34.66 -9.60 -4.69
N LYS A 32 -35.74 -9.04 -5.26
CA LYS A 32 -35.67 -7.98 -6.27
C LYS A 32 -34.88 -6.76 -5.78
N LYS A 33 -35.03 -6.38 -4.50
CA LYS A 33 -34.28 -5.26 -3.89
C LYS A 33 -32.78 -5.51 -3.92
N ASP A 34 -32.36 -6.73 -3.62
CA ASP A 34 -30.95 -7.10 -3.67
C ASP A 34 -30.43 -7.08 -5.12
N THR A 35 -31.23 -7.58 -6.08
CA THR A 35 -30.82 -7.55 -7.50
C THR A 35 -30.71 -6.13 -8.04
N ASP A 36 -31.61 -5.23 -7.65
CA ASP A 36 -31.61 -3.84 -8.10
C ASP A 36 -30.47 -3.05 -7.44
N LEU A 37 -30.17 -3.33 -6.17
CA LEU A 37 -29.03 -2.73 -5.48
C LEU A 37 -27.70 -3.11 -6.14
N VAL A 38 -27.52 -4.38 -6.51
CA VAL A 38 -26.31 -4.83 -7.21
C VAL A 38 -26.16 -4.20 -8.59
N LYS A 39 -27.25 -3.89 -9.31
CA LYS A 39 -27.19 -3.17 -10.59
C LYS A 39 -26.66 -1.74 -10.47
N THR A 40 -26.72 -1.14 -9.28
CA THR A 40 -26.13 0.19 -9.04
C THR A 40 -24.61 0.16 -8.91
N GLU A 41 -24.01 -1.03 -8.86
CA GLU A 41 -22.55 -1.19 -8.80
C GLU A 41 -21.89 -0.58 -10.03
N LYS A 42 -20.99 0.38 -9.78
CA LYS A 42 -20.09 0.94 -10.79
C LYS A 42 -18.70 0.42 -10.55
N GLN A 43 -18.06 -0.10 -11.60
CA GLN A 43 -16.67 -0.51 -11.55
C GLN A 43 -15.81 0.46 -12.36
N ASN A 44 -14.71 0.89 -11.75
CA ASN A 44 -13.69 1.70 -12.41
C ASN A 44 -12.41 0.88 -12.58
N ALA A 45 -11.69 1.16 -13.65
CA ALA A 45 -10.36 0.63 -13.86
C ALA A 45 -9.33 1.48 -13.12
N PHE A 46 -8.49 0.83 -12.31
CA PHE A 46 -7.39 1.48 -11.61
C PHE A 46 -6.06 0.97 -12.15
N ALA A 47 -5.14 1.90 -12.40
CA ALA A 47 -3.74 1.58 -12.57
C ALA A 47 -3.21 0.99 -11.26
N ILE A 48 -2.34 0.00 -11.37
CA ILE A 48 -1.64 -0.59 -10.23
C ILE A 48 -0.17 -0.56 -10.53
N SER A 49 0.64 -0.31 -9.51
CA SER A 49 2.08 -0.48 -9.62
C SER A 49 2.36 -1.93 -10.00
N GLN A 50 3.19 -2.11 -11.03
CA GLN A 50 3.72 -3.41 -11.42
C GLN A 50 5.21 -3.37 -11.13
N TYR A 51 5.71 -4.39 -10.45
CA TYR A 51 7.12 -4.60 -10.22
C TYR A 51 7.52 -5.95 -10.80
N THR A 52 8.72 -6.02 -11.36
CA THR A 52 9.25 -7.23 -12.00
C THR A 52 9.97 -8.13 -11.01
N ASP A 53 10.51 -7.55 -9.92
CA ASP A 53 11.18 -8.28 -8.86
C ASP A 53 11.18 -7.46 -7.55
N VAL A 54 11.44 -8.12 -6.43
CA VAL A 54 11.71 -7.51 -5.13
C VAL A 54 13.22 -7.50 -4.91
N MET A 55 13.79 -6.30 -4.77
CA MET A 55 15.21 -6.07 -4.51
C MET A 55 15.49 -6.09 -3.01
N THR A 56 15.88 -7.25 -2.48
CA THR A 56 16.39 -7.35 -1.10
C THR A 56 17.76 -6.69 -0.97
N ILE A 57 18.23 -6.45 0.26
CA ILE A 57 19.56 -5.88 0.51
C ILE A 57 20.67 -6.72 -0.13
N GLU A 58 20.55 -8.05 -0.14
CA GLU A 58 21.54 -8.94 -0.75
C GLU A 58 21.53 -8.85 -2.27
N LYS A 59 20.34 -8.83 -2.90
CA LYS A 59 20.21 -8.64 -4.35
C LYS A 59 20.75 -7.27 -4.76
N PHE A 60 20.45 -6.24 -3.98
CA PHE A 60 20.91 -4.89 -4.24
C PHE A 60 22.41 -4.73 -4.05
N ALA A 61 22.98 -5.29 -2.98
CA ALA A 61 24.43 -5.33 -2.76
C ALA A 61 25.14 -6.05 -3.91
N LYS A 62 24.60 -7.19 -4.38
CA LYS A 62 25.12 -7.88 -5.57
C LYS A 62 25.06 -6.99 -6.81
N HIS A 63 23.97 -6.26 -7.02
CA HIS A 63 23.86 -5.32 -8.13
C HIS A 63 24.90 -4.18 -8.02
N ILE A 64 25.14 -3.64 -6.83
CA ILE A 64 26.19 -2.63 -6.61
C ILE A 64 27.58 -3.17 -6.97
N THR A 65 27.91 -4.41 -6.55
CA THR A 65 29.20 -5.03 -6.93
C THR A 65 29.37 -5.18 -8.44
N SER A 66 28.27 -5.31 -9.20
CA SER A 66 28.33 -5.43 -10.66
C SER A 66 28.76 -4.14 -11.38
N HIS A 67 28.75 -2.99 -10.69
CA HIS A 67 29.25 -1.70 -11.21
C HIS A 67 30.74 -1.48 -10.96
N GLY A 68 31.51 -2.54 -10.66
CA GLY A 68 32.97 -2.46 -10.47
C GLY A 68 33.40 -1.94 -9.10
N SER A 69 32.54 -2.08 -8.08
CA SER A 69 32.89 -1.72 -6.70
C SER A 69 34.10 -2.51 -6.20
N VAL A 70 35.04 -1.82 -5.56
CA VAL A 70 36.17 -2.46 -4.86
C VAL A 70 35.74 -3.14 -3.55
N TYR A 71 34.55 -2.81 -3.04
CA TYR A 71 34.02 -3.40 -1.82
C TYR A 71 33.33 -4.72 -2.11
N SER A 72 33.51 -5.69 -1.21
CA SER A 72 32.85 -6.98 -1.36
C SER A 72 31.34 -6.85 -1.18
N ARG A 73 30.60 -7.83 -1.69
CA ARG A 73 29.15 -7.91 -1.45
C ARG A 73 28.83 -7.89 0.05
N ALA A 74 29.65 -8.54 0.87
CA ALA A 74 29.44 -8.61 2.32
C ALA A 74 29.58 -7.23 2.97
N ASP A 75 30.62 -6.47 2.59
CA ASP A 75 30.85 -5.12 3.12
C ASP A 75 29.72 -4.17 2.74
N ILE A 76 29.29 -4.22 1.47
CA ILE A 76 28.17 -3.40 0.99
C ILE A 76 26.89 -3.77 1.73
N SER A 77 26.58 -5.05 1.87
CA SER A 77 25.41 -5.48 2.64
C SER A 77 25.47 -4.98 4.08
N ALA A 78 26.61 -5.09 4.75
CA ALA A 78 26.77 -4.59 6.11
C ALA A 78 26.49 -3.08 6.21
N ILE A 79 27.05 -2.28 5.28
CA ILE A 79 26.81 -0.84 5.23
C ILE A 79 25.33 -0.52 4.99
N LEU A 80 24.66 -1.25 4.09
CA LEU A 80 23.24 -1.05 3.81
C LEU A 80 22.37 -1.37 5.04
N TYR A 81 22.67 -2.44 5.78
CA TYR A 81 21.97 -2.72 7.04
C TYR A 81 22.18 -1.62 8.07
N MET A 82 23.43 -1.16 8.27
CA MET A 82 23.70 -0.05 9.18
C MET A 82 22.97 1.23 8.74
N ALA A 83 22.90 1.51 7.44
CA ALA A 83 22.17 2.66 6.93
C ALA A 83 20.68 2.60 7.29
N VAL A 84 20.06 1.43 7.19
CA VAL A 84 18.66 1.21 7.60
C VAL A 84 18.46 1.51 9.08
N ASP A 85 19.36 1.00 9.93
CA ASP A 85 19.30 1.23 11.39
C ASP A 85 19.48 2.71 11.74
N CYS A 86 20.50 3.36 11.17
CA CYS A 86 20.74 4.79 11.35
C CYS A 86 19.54 5.62 10.87
N MET A 87 18.95 5.30 9.72
CA MET A 87 17.79 6.03 9.22
C MET A 87 16.58 5.89 10.14
N ARG A 88 16.37 4.69 10.71
CA ARG A 88 15.30 4.46 11.71
C ARG A 88 15.50 5.33 12.94
N GLU A 89 16.72 5.42 13.47
CA GLU A 89 17.06 6.27 14.61
C GLU A 89 16.82 7.75 14.30
N MET A 90 17.34 8.23 13.18
CA MET A 90 17.16 9.62 12.77
C MET A 90 15.68 9.99 12.59
N LEU A 91 14.86 9.10 12.03
CA LEU A 91 13.42 9.32 11.90
C LEU A 91 12.71 9.36 13.27
N LEU A 92 13.09 8.49 14.21
CA LEU A 92 12.54 8.50 15.58
C LEU A 92 12.90 9.77 16.35
N GLU A 93 14.05 10.36 16.05
CA GLU A 93 14.46 11.67 16.57
C GLU A 93 13.76 12.85 15.87
N GLY A 94 12.84 12.60 14.95
CA GLY A 94 12.09 13.63 14.22
C GLY A 94 12.88 14.30 13.09
N LYS A 95 14.02 13.73 12.67
CA LYS A 95 14.83 14.29 11.59
C LYS A 95 14.27 13.90 10.23
N LYS A 96 14.32 14.85 9.30
CA LYS A 96 14.09 14.61 7.86
C LYS A 96 15.41 14.24 7.21
N ILE A 97 15.46 13.10 6.51
CA ILE A 97 16.67 12.57 5.88
C ILE A 97 16.56 12.75 4.36
N ARG A 98 17.57 13.36 3.74
CA ARG A 98 17.66 13.51 2.28
C ARG A 98 18.77 12.62 1.74
N LEU A 99 18.42 11.70 0.82
CA LEU A 99 19.39 10.84 0.14
C LEU A 99 19.70 11.36 -1.27
N GLY A 100 20.26 12.57 -1.34
CA GLY A 100 20.58 13.23 -2.61
C GLY A 100 19.37 13.31 -3.53
N ASP A 101 19.56 12.91 -4.79
CA ASP A 101 18.52 12.95 -5.83
C ASP A 101 17.47 11.82 -5.71
N LEU A 102 17.66 10.86 -4.80
CA LEU A 102 16.67 9.79 -4.57
C LEU A 102 15.40 10.34 -3.92
N GLY A 103 15.55 11.26 -2.96
CA GLY A 103 14.42 11.93 -2.31
C GLY A 103 14.56 12.10 -0.80
N ASP A 104 13.43 12.50 -0.20
CA ASP A 104 13.30 12.83 1.20
C ASP A 104 12.52 11.76 1.97
N PHE A 105 13.02 11.38 3.14
CA PHE A 105 12.38 10.48 4.08
C PHE A 105 12.07 11.25 5.37
N SER A 106 10.80 11.27 5.76
CA SER A 106 10.32 11.94 6.97
C SER A 106 9.08 11.26 7.52
N LEU A 107 8.80 11.47 8.80
CA LEU A 107 7.52 11.10 9.39
C LEU A 107 6.43 12.06 8.92
N LEU A 108 5.24 11.53 8.61
CA LEU A 108 4.04 12.32 8.37
C LEU A 108 3.11 12.20 9.57
N LEU A 109 2.55 13.34 10.00
CA LEU A 109 1.50 13.39 11.00
C LEU A 109 0.16 13.56 10.30
N SER A 110 -0.82 12.73 10.68
CA SER A 110 -2.21 12.87 10.25
C SER A 110 -3.03 13.27 11.47
N SER A 111 -3.71 14.40 11.37
CA SER A 111 -4.59 14.92 12.43
C SER A 111 -5.91 15.41 11.84
N LYS A 112 -6.93 15.53 12.70
CA LYS A 112 -8.15 16.27 12.38
C LYS A 112 -7.99 17.68 12.93
N GLY A 113 -8.49 18.69 12.23
CA GLY A 113 -8.48 20.06 12.73
C GLY A 113 -9.23 20.16 14.06
N ALA A 114 -8.65 20.85 15.03
CA ALA A 114 -9.25 21.17 16.31
C ALA A 114 -9.47 22.68 16.45
N GLU A 115 -10.44 23.07 17.27
CA GLU A 115 -10.82 24.48 17.47
C GLU A 115 -9.74 25.32 18.17
N THR A 116 -8.92 24.69 19.01
CA THR A 116 -7.84 25.33 19.77
C THR A 116 -6.59 24.43 19.76
N ALA A 117 -5.42 25.05 19.96
CA ALA A 117 -4.14 24.33 19.99
C ALA A 117 -4.09 23.24 21.07
N ASP A 118 -4.68 23.50 22.24
CA ASP A 118 -4.69 22.58 23.38
C ASP A 118 -5.56 21.33 23.17
N LYS A 119 -6.32 21.27 22.05
CA LYS A 119 -7.16 20.14 21.66
C LYS A 119 -6.48 19.22 20.63
N PHE A 120 -5.17 19.38 20.39
CA PHE A 120 -4.35 18.50 19.55
C PHE A 120 -3.47 17.56 20.37
#